data_AF-A0AAV6QB85-F1
#
_entry.id   AF-A0AAV6QB85-F1
#
_cell.length_a   1.000
_cell.length_b   1.000
_cell.length_c   1.000
_cell.angle_alpha   90.00
_cell.angle_beta   90.00
_cell.angle_gamma   90.00
#
_symmetry.space_group_name_H-M   'P 1'
#
loop_
_entity.id
_entity.type
_entity.pdbx_description
1 polymer ?
#
loop_
_entity_poly.entity_id
_entity_poly.type
_entity_poly.pdbx_seq_one_letter_code
_entity_poly.pdbx_strand_id
1 'polypeptide(L)'
;MWSHSGVCHCNSHKRSDFWNNQRSSSLLGGLKSFNLTLSEIDAHLRHAEVMLQSFRQELNAKFSTFLKGNALPEYGLNLPNQQCLIFDYTNVYEFVSSFLNKADNQDGRAAAIMRLGAAEDFIRHFQRTGGINIQSAMANANEAKRALLQRVVASLQRQMVMADFTSEFIHKLQDFYKRLCFPAELRSLKNCMCVRPWDDVLLVSVLKGQNVSGVRKDKGKKDVLIEQVSIIRLRTELLQRQHRYRELCRYLRVVQTDDSKLFQPVRDLIPFFTCMDGNFTLACSSLFPLVNAPASRFSPLIFHFYLRVFETATAPKLIVIQPVELFCSNATWEPIKDVVPLNRAELVRFALRVQTCCPPIFTDSLCWTSLLRIVNAPGGPALLTALPAPPPQFLMDAKDVTNSILHSTHIQIPRLFQEVYPEQALLLLVTRALALRIIHAPLTPALPVLGTFKENVWALWWLWDSLSFNKERLNAFLEDVTQEMENTADGDNSLVSLHAVMPTLSSSTENWDQ
;
A
#
# COMPACT_ATOMS: atom_id res chain seq x y z
N MET A 1 0.85 61.20 14.56
CA MET A 1 2.26 61.60 14.40
C MET A 1 3.00 60.37 13.89
N TRP A 2 3.48 60.28 12.65
CA TRP A 2 4.23 61.26 11.87
C TRP A 2 3.61 61.48 10.48
N SER A 3 3.06 62.69 10.28
CA SER A 3 3.08 63.37 8.99
C SER A 3 4.43 64.10 8.92
N HIS A 4 5.19 63.93 7.83
CA HIS A 4 6.11 64.90 7.19
C HIS A 4 7.08 64.14 6.28
N SER A 5 7.05 64.48 4.99
CA SER A 5 8.07 64.15 4.01
C SER A 5 9.28 65.07 4.22
N GLY A 6 10.42 64.48 4.57
CA GLY A 6 11.63 65.25 4.82
C GLY A 6 12.85 64.34 4.80
N VAL A 7 13.64 64.50 3.75
CA VAL A 7 14.99 63.96 3.50
C VAL A 7 15.85 63.97 4.77
N CYS A 8 15.93 62.85 5.48
CA CYS A 8 16.95 62.57 6.49
C CYS A 8 17.59 61.22 6.16
N HIS A 9 18.52 61.22 5.21
CA HIS A 9 19.37 60.08 4.90
C HIS A 9 20.60 60.08 5.80
N CYS A 10 20.46 59.68 7.07
CA CYS A 10 21.64 59.31 7.86
C CYS A 10 22.00 57.85 7.55
N ASN A 11 23.25 57.62 7.12
CA ASN A 11 23.78 56.29 6.81
C ASN A 11 23.70 55.30 7.99
N SER A 12 23.53 55.82 9.22
CA SER A 12 23.27 55.03 10.43
C SER A 12 21.97 54.22 10.35
N HIS A 13 20.94 54.68 9.61
CA HIS A 13 19.68 53.93 9.45
C HIS A 13 19.84 52.72 8.54
N LYS A 14 20.71 52.78 7.53
CA LYS A 14 21.03 51.62 6.67
C LYS A 14 21.82 50.55 7.43
N ARG A 15 22.64 50.95 8.41
CA ARG A 15 23.46 50.04 9.24
C ARG A 15 22.82 49.63 10.56
N SER A 16 21.67 50.20 10.92
CA SER A 16 20.99 49.92 12.18
C SER A 16 20.08 48.71 12.03
N ASP A 17 20.37 47.63 12.77
CA ASP A 17 19.52 46.44 12.85
C ASP A 17 18.09 46.77 13.29
N PHE A 18 17.92 47.71 14.23
CA PHE A 18 16.61 48.14 14.70
C PHE A 18 15.72 48.69 13.56
N TRP A 19 16.18 49.73 12.85
CA TRP A 19 15.44 50.34 11.74
C TRP A 19 15.26 49.39 10.55
N ASN A 20 16.26 48.56 10.25
CA ASN A 20 16.15 47.52 9.22
C ASN A 20 15.09 46.48 9.60
N ASN A 21 15.02 46.05 10.86
CA ASN A 21 14.00 45.13 11.35
C ASN A 21 12.60 45.76 11.36
N GLN A 22 12.48 47.04 11.71
CA GLN A 22 11.18 47.74 11.69
C GLN A 22 10.67 47.94 10.25
N ARG A 23 11.54 48.37 9.33
CA ARG A 23 11.21 48.47 7.90
C ARG A 23 10.84 47.11 7.33
N SER A 24 11.64 46.08 7.60
CA SER A 24 11.36 44.72 7.13
C SER A 24 10.03 44.22 7.68
N SER A 25 9.75 44.44 8.96
CA SER A 25 8.47 44.10 9.57
C SER A 25 7.29 44.78 8.88
N SER A 26 7.40 46.08 8.60
CA SER A 26 6.36 46.83 7.91
C SER A 26 6.16 46.36 6.48
N LEU A 27 7.25 46.01 5.78
CA LEU A 27 7.18 45.52 4.41
C LEU A 27 6.66 44.08 4.33
N LEU A 28 6.95 43.22 5.31
CA LEU A 28 6.45 41.84 5.35
C LEU A 28 4.96 41.78 5.70
N GLY A 29 4.42 42.78 6.40
CA GLY A 29 3.02 42.82 6.82
C GLY A 29 2.61 41.56 7.59
N GLY A 30 1.50 40.96 7.19
CA GLY A 30 0.97 39.72 7.77
C GLY A 30 1.87 38.50 7.55
N LEU A 31 2.73 38.50 6.53
CA LEU A 31 3.65 37.39 6.24
C LEU A 31 4.77 37.26 7.27
N LYS A 32 5.01 38.29 8.09
CA LYS A 32 6.02 38.25 9.16
C LYS A 32 5.77 37.11 10.14
N SER A 33 4.52 36.73 10.39
CA SER A 33 4.18 35.65 11.34
C SER A 33 4.80 34.31 10.92
N PHE A 34 4.99 34.09 9.62
CA PHE A 34 5.62 32.91 9.02
C PHE A 34 7.16 32.94 9.06
N ASN A 35 7.77 33.97 9.64
CA ASN A 35 9.23 34.14 9.70
C ASN A 35 9.91 34.15 8.32
N LEU A 36 9.22 34.70 7.31
CA LEU A 36 9.75 34.91 5.97
C LEU A 36 10.63 36.16 5.93
N THR A 37 11.67 36.12 5.10
CA THR A 37 12.55 37.25 4.79
C THR A 37 12.06 37.99 3.55
N LEU A 38 12.50 39.25 3.36
CA LEU A 38 12.10 40.03 2.19
C LEU A 38 12.56 39.42 0.86
N SER A 39 13.70 38.73 0.85
CA SER A 39 14.22 38.02 -0.34
C SER A 39 13.40 36.79 -0.72
N GLU A 40 12.64 36.23 0.22
CA GLU A 40 11.79 35.06 -0.04
C GLU A 40 10.41 35.45 -0.58
N ILE A 41 10.03 36.73 -0.52
CA ILE A 41 8.73 37.21 -0.97
C ILE A 41 8.74 37.44 -2.47
N ASP A 42 7.77 36.80 -3.13
CA ASP A 42 7.42 37.00 -4.53
C ASP A 42 5.98 37.55 -4.66
N ALA A 43 5.54 37.76 -5.90
CA ALA A 43 4.20 38.26 -6.20
C ALA A 43 3.10 37.30 -5.70
N HIS A 44 3.35 35.98 -5.68
CA HIS A 44 2.38 34.99 -5.23
C HIS A 44 2.16 35.05 -3.72
N LEU A 45 3.24 35.20 -2.94
CA LEU A 45 3.16 35.38 -1.49
C LEU A 45 2.48 36.71 -1.11
N ARG A 46 2.73 37.78 -1.87
CA ARG A 46 1.99 39.04 -1.72
C ARG A 46 0.50 38.87 -1.98
N HIS A 47 0.14 38.16 -3.04
CA HIS A 47 -1.25 37.87 -3.35
C HIS A 47 -1.92 37.05 -2.24
N ALA A 48 -1.24 36.01 -1.73
CA ALA A 48 -1.71 35.21 -0.60
C ALA A 48 -1.98 36.07 0.65
N GLU A 49 -1.12 37.04 0.95
CA GLU A 49 -1.31 37.99 2.05
C GLU A 49 -2.60 38.80 1.90
N VAL A 50 -2.84 39.36 0.71
CA VAL A 50 -4.06 40.13 0.41
C VAL A 50 -5.31 39.25 0.55
N MET A 51 -5.26 38.03 0.03
CA MET A 51 -6.37 37.09 0.17
C MET A 51 -6.65 36.73 1.64
N LEU A 52 -5.61 36.51 2.44
CA LEU A 52 -5.75 36.24 3.88
C LEU A 52 -6.34 37.42 4.65
N GLN A 53 -5.99 38.66 4.28
CA GLN A 53 -6.57 39.85 4.88
C GLN A 53 -8.08 39.94 4.62
N SER A 54 -8.52 39.75 3.37
CA SER A 54 -9.96 39.71 3.02
C SER A 54 -10.67 38.58 3.75
N PHE A 55 -10.08 37.39 3.74
CA PHE A 55 -10.61 36.22 4.41
C PHE A 55 -10.84 36.45 5.91
N ARG A 56 -9.88 37.04 6.62
CA ARG A 56 -9.99 37.32 8.05
C ARG A 56 -11.14 38.28 8.36
N GLN A 57 -11.31 39.33 7.56
CA GLN A 57 -12.40 40.29 7.73
C GLN A 57 -13.76 39.63 7.57
N GLU A 58 -13.95 38.87 6.50
CA GLU A 58 -15.20 38.16 6.21
C GLU A 58 -15.48 37.02 7.19
N LEU A 59 -14.46 36.26 7.59
CA LEU A 59 -14.57 35.19 8.57
C LEU A 59 -15.07 35.73 9.91
N ASN A 60 -14.51 36.85 10.38
CA ASN A 60 -14.94 37.50 11.61
C ASN A 60 -16.42 37.92 11.55
N ALA A 61 -16.89 38.42 10.40
CA ALA A 61 -18.29 38.78 10.21
C ALA A 61 -19.20 37.53 10.27
N LYS A 62 -18.83 36.45 9.56
CA LYS A 62 -19.59 35.18 9.59
C LYS A 62 -19.61 34.55 10.98
N PHE A 63 -18.48 34.53 11.68
CA PHE A 63 -18.41 33.99 13.04
C PHE A 63 -19.19 34.84 14.04
N SER A 64 -19.20 36.17 13.86
CA SER A 64 -20.03 37.07 14.66
C SER A 64 -21.53 36.81 14.45
N THR A 65 -21.97 36.52 13.22
CA THR A 65 -23.35 36.08 12.94
C THR A 65 -23.65 34.76 13.63
N PHE A 66 -22.76 33.77 13.52
CA PHE A 66 -22.88 32.52 14.26
C PHE A 66 -23.03 32.77 15.76
N LEU A 67 -22.22 33.63 16.37
CA LEU A 67 -22.29 33.91 17.80
C LEU A 67 -23.61 34.59 18.22
N LYS A 68 -24.29 35.33 17.35
CA LYS A 68 -25.61 35.91 17.67
C LYS A 68 -26.69 34.83 17.79
N GLY A 69 -26.58 33.74 17.04
CA GLY A 69 -27.59 32.69 16.95
C GLY A 69 -28.83 33.15 16.17
N ASN A 70 -29.56 32.21 15.59
CA ASN A 70 -30.81 32.46 14.89
C ASN A 70 -32.00 32.10 15.79
N ALA A 71 -33.12 32.79 15.64
CA ALA A 71 -34.33 32.50 16.39
C ALA A 71 -35.08 31.29 15.78
N LEU A 72 -35.75 30.48 16.61
CA LEU A 72 -36.54 29.30 16.17
C LEU A 72 -37.43 29.51 14.93
N PRO A 73 -38.15 30.65 14.78
CA PRO A 73 -39.05 30.88 13.64
C PRO A 73 -38.32 30.95 12.30
N GLU A 74 -37.04 31.35 12.30
CA GLU A 74 -36.21 31.45 11.09
C GLU A 74 -35.76 30.08 10.58
N TYR A 75 -35.95 29.03 11.38
CA TYR A 75 -35.61 27.63 11.06
C TYR A 75 -36.86 26.73 10.92
N GLY A 76 -38.07 27.30 10.95
CA GLY A 76 -39.34 26.58 10.73
C GLY A 76 -39.84 25.74 11.92
N LEU A 77 -39.27 25.90 13.12
CA LEU A 77 -39.66 25.17 14.32
C LEU A 77 -40.55 26.06 15.22
N ASN A 78 -41.85 25.77 15.29
CA ASN A 78 -42.78 26.48 16.18
C ASN A 78 -42.91 25.72 17.50
N LEU A 79 -42.11 26.06 18.52
CA LEU A 79 -42.39 25.64 19.90
C LEU A 79 -42.91 26.83 20.73
N PRO A 80 -44.02 26.68 21.47
CA PRO A 80 -44.52 27.74 22.34
C PRO A 80 -43.62 27.92 23.57
N ASN A 81 -43.30 29.17 23.88
CA ASN A 81 -42.74 29.67 25.15
C ASN A 81 -41.27 29.37 25.52
N GLN A 82 -40.38 29.15 24.55
CA GLN A 82 -38.93 29.27 24.80
C GLN A 82 -38.24 30.07 23.67
N GLN A 83 -37.63 31.22 24.02
CA GLN A 83 -36.65 31.90 23.17
C GLN A 83 -35.37 31.04 23.12
N CYS A 84 -35.42 29.91 22.44
CA CYS A 84 -34.24 29.11 22.21
C CYS A 84 -33.52 29.62 20.96
N LEU A 85 -32.20 29.75 21.04
CA LEU A 85 -31.35 30.17 19.92
C LEU A 85 -30.71 28.93 19.29
N ILE A 86 -30.61 28.95 17.96
CA ILE A 86 -29.91 27.91 17.19
C ILE A 86 -28.57 28.48 16.74
N PHE A 87 -27.49 27.77 17.07
CA PHE A 87 -26.12 28.15 16.70
C PHE A 87 -25.63 27.22 15.60
N ASP A 88 -25.77 27.65 14.34
CA ASP A 88 -25.41 26.88 13.16
C ASP A 88 -24.07 27.34 12.57
N TYR A 89 -23.03 26.52 12.72
CA TYR A 89 -21.69 26.81 12.23
C TYR A 89 -21.51 26.52 10.72
N THR A 90 -22.51 25.96 10.03
CA THR A 90 -22.39 25.50 8.64
C THR A 90 -21.91 26.61 7.69
N ASN A 91 -22.49 27.82 7.81
CA ASN A 91 -22.08 28.98 7.01
C ASN A 91 -20.61 29.36 7.20
N VAL A 92 -20.07 29.20 8.40
CA VAL A 92 -18.65 29.45 8.69
C VAL A 92 -17.81 28.34 8.08
N TYR A 93 -18.20 27.09 8.25
CA TYR A 93 -17.53 25.93 7.67
C TYR A 93 -17.42 26.01 6.14
N GLU A 94 -18.52 26.34 5.46
CA GLU A 94 -18.56 26.47 4.00
C GLU A 94 -17.69 27.62 3.51
N PHE A 95 -17.70 28.76 4.21
CA PHE A 95 -16.84 29.89 3.89
C PHE A 95 -15.35 29.52 3.99
N VAL A 96 -14.94 28.88 5.09
CA VAL A 96 -13.54 28.41 5.24
C VAL A 96 -13.21 27.37 4.17
N SER A 97 -14.09 26.41 3.92
CA SER A 97 -13.89 25.36 2.90
C SER A 97 -13.72 25.95 1.50
N SER A 98 -14.50 26.97 1.16
CA SER A 98 -14.37 27.71 -0.11
C SER A 98 -13.03 28.44 -0.21
N PHE A 99 -12.57 29.07 0.88
CA PHE A 99 -11.25 29.68 0.91
C PHE A 99 -10.12 28.65 0.72
N LEU A 100 -10.23 27.48 1.36
CA LEU A 100 -9.27 26.38 1.18
C LEU A 100 -9.28 25.86 -0.26
N ASN A 101 -10.45 25.77 -0.92
CA ASN A 101 -10.54 25.45 -2.35
C ASN A 101 -9.82 26.50 -3.21
N LYS A 102 -9.93 27.79 -2.88
CA LYS A 102 -9.20 28.86 -3.58
C LYS A 102 -7.69 28.70 -3.43
N ALA A 103 -7.22 28.28 -2.25
CA ALA A 103 -5.80 27.99 -2.02
C ALA A 103 -5.31 26.81 -2.89
N ASP A 104 -6.15 25.82 -3.21
CA ASP A 104 -5.78 24.71 -4.09
C ASP A 104 -5.43 25.17 -5.52
N ASN A 105 -5.86 26.37 -5.92
CA ASN A 105 -5.59 26.96 -7.24
C ASN A 105 -4.40 27.94 -7.27
N GLN A 106 -3.68 28.11 -6.16
CA GLN A 106 -2.55 29.03 -6.07
C GLN A 106 -1.21 28.31 -6.21
N ASP A 107 -0.13 29.09 -6.38
CA ASP A 107 1.24 28.59 -6.26
C ASP A 107 1.44 27.79 -4.97
N GLY A 108 2.33 26.78 -4.99
CA GLY A 108 2.54 25.89 -3.86
C GLY A 108 2.84 26.61 -2.54
N ARG A 109 3.75 27.59 -2.56
CA ARG A 109 4.15 28.35 -1.36
C ARG A 109 3.01 29.26 -0.91
N ALA A 110 2.38 29.98 -1.84
CA ALA A 110 1.22 30.83 -1.57
C ALA A 110 0.06 30.03 -0.94
N ALA A 111 -0.26 28.88 -1.51
CA ALA A 111 -1.29 27.98 -1.04
C ALA A 111 -1.00 27.48 0.39
N ALA A 112 0.26 27.13 0.69
CA ALA A 112 0.65 26.70 2.04
C ALA A 112 0.44 27.81 3.08
N ILE A 113 0.84 29.04 2.75
CA ILE A 113 0.64 30.23 3.58
C ILE A 113 -0.84 30.51 3.80
N MET A 114 -1.66 30.46 2.74
CA MET A 114 -3.11 30.64 2.84
C MET A 114 -3.76 29.62 3.77
N ARG A 115 -3.42 28.32 3.64
CA ARG A 115 -4.00 27.26 4.48
C ARG A 115 -3.65 27.42 5.95
N LEU A 116 -2.38 27.71 6.26
CA LEU A 116 -1.93 27.94 7.63
C LEU A 116 -2.50 29.22 8.24
N GLY A 117 -2.55 30.31 7.46
CA GLY A 117 -3.17 31.56 7.89
C GLY A 117 -4.65 31.39 8.21
N ALA A 118 -5.39 30.67 7.34
CA ALA A 118 -6.78 30.35 7.62
C ALA A 118 -6.93 29.50 8.89
N ALA A 119 -6.06 28.51 9.09
CA ALA A 119 -6.05 27.70 10.30
C ALA A 119 -5.77 28.51 11.58
N GLU A 120 -4.87 29.49 11.52
CA GLU A 120 -4.61 30.40 12.65
C GLU A 120 -5.88 31.14 13.10
N ASP A 121 -6.71 31.54 12.14
CA ASP A 121 -7.93 32.30 12.40
C ASP A 121 -9.06 31.40 12.92
N PHE A 122 -9.43 30.32 12.20
CA PHE A 122 -10.60 29.51 12.59
C PHE A 122 -10.35 28.61 13.82
N ILE A 123 -9.10 28.27 14.16
CA ILE A 123 -8.81 27.39 15.30
C ILE A 123 -9.27 28.01 16.64
N ARG A 124 -9.37 29.34 16.69
CA ARG A 124 -9.78 30.11 17.86
C ARG A 124 -11.30 30.18 18.04
N HIS A 125 -12.08 29.73 17.06
CA HIS A 125 -13.53 29.68 17.17
C HIS A 125 -13.96 28.68 18.24
N PHE A 126 -15.09 28.95 18.89
CA PHE A 126 -15.60 28.14 20.00
C PHE A 126 -17.09 27.84 19.81
N GLN A 127 -17.52 26.69 20.30
CA GLN A 127 -18.93 26.34 20.33
C GLN A 127 -19.62 27.13 21.45
N ARG A 128 -20.75 27.78 21.13
CA ARG A 128 -21.58 28.44 22.13
C ARG A 128 -22.46 27.41 22.85
N THR A 129 -22.50 27.49 24.18
CA THR A 129 -23.33 26.63 25.05
C THR A 129 -24.71 27.25 25.29
N GLY A 130 -25.76 26.42 25.38
CA GLY A 130 -27.10 26.88 25.79
C GLY A 130 -28.15 27.06 24.68
N GLY A 131 -27.92 26.53 23.47
CA GLY A 131 -28.90 26.51 22.37
C GLY A 131 -29.24 25.10 21.89
N ILE A 132 -30.22 24.96 20.99
CA ILE A 132 -30.54 23.67 20.35
C ILE A 132 -29.42 23.31 19.37
N ASN A 133 -28.88 22.10 19.52
CA ASN A 133 -27.83 21.59 18.64
C ASN A 133 -28.46 20.98 17.39
N ILE A 134 -28.07 21.44 16.21
CA ILE A 134 -28.43 20.80 14.95
C ILE A 134 -27.63 19.49 14.84
N GLN A 135 -28.29 18.40 14.43
CA GLN A 135 -27.66 17.09 14.21
C GLN A 135 -26.85 17.05 12.89
N SER A 136 -25.97 18.03 12.66
CA SER A 136 -25.03 18.05 11.55
C SER A 136 -23.63 18.31 12.09
N ALA A 137 -22.67 17.47 11.69
CA ALA A 137 -21.27 17.63 12.09
C ALA A 137 -20.68 18.98 11.67
N MET A 138 -21.18 19.57 10.57
CA MET A 138 -20.72 20.86 10.05
C MET A 138 -21.37 22.05 10.77
N ALA A 139 -22.53 21.83 11.40
CA ALA A 139 -23.20 22.82 12.24
C ALA A 139 -22.56 22.95 13.63
N ASN A 140 -21.83 21.92 14.08
CA ASN A 140 -21.06 21.95 15.31
C ASN A 140 -19.66 22.54 15.07
N ALA A 141 -19.32 23.63 15.77
CA ALA A 141 -18.04 24.30 15.59
C ALA A 141 -16.83 23.41 15.92
N ASN A 142 -16.92 22.52 16.91
CA ASN A 142 -15.79 21.68 17.30
C ASN A 142 -15.51 20.58 16.27
N GLU A 143 -16.54 19.94 15.74
CA GLU A 143 -16.42 18.93 14.69
C GLU A 143 -15.99 19.55 13.36
N ALA A 144 -16.61 20.68 12.97
CA ALA A 144 -16.24 21.44 11.78
C ALA A 144 -14.78 21.90 11.81
N LYS A 145 -14.30 22.48 12.92
CA LYS A 145 -12.89 22.87 13.09
C LYS A 145 -11.95 21.67 12.95
N ARG A 146 -12.29 20.52 13.52
CA ARG A 146 -11.49 19.30 13.41
C ARG A 146 -11.35 18.87 11.95
N ALA A 147 -12.46 18.81 11.22
CA ALA A 147 -12.48 18.42 9.81
C ALA A 147 -11.65 19.40 8.95
N LEU A 148 -11.85 20.71 9.14
CA LEU A 148 -11.08 21.75 8.44
C LEU A 148 -9.58 21.67 8.73
N LEU A 149 -9.19 21.48 9.99
CA LEU A 149 -7.79 21.38 10.37
C LEU A 149 -7.14 20.10 9.84
N GLN A 150 -7.85 18.97 9.85
CA GLN A 150 -7.38 17.73 9.22
C GLN A 150 -7.15 17.92 7.72
N ARG A 151 -8.06 18.62 7.03
CA ARG A 151 -7.88 18.99 5.62
C ARG A 151 -6.63 19.85 5.40
N VAL A 152 -6.43 20.88 6.22
CA VAL A 152 -5.23 21.75 6.16
C VAL A 152 -3.96 20.92 6.34
N VAL A 153 -3.91 20.07 7.37
CA VAL A 153 -2.77 19.20 7.67
C VAL A 153 -2.47 18.26 6.50
N ALA A 154 -3.49 17.57 5.96
CA ALA A 154 -3.31 16.63 4.86
C ALA A 154 -2.76 17.32 3.60
N SER A 155 -3.30 18.50 3.24
CA SER A 155 -2.80 19.28 2.11
C SER A 155 -1.36 19.75 2.31
N LEU A 156 -1.02 20.25 3.50
CA LEU A 156 0.34 20.75 3.77
C LEU A 156 1.36 19.60 3.84
N GLN A 157 1.03 18.47 4.46
CA GLN A 157 1.87 17.26 4.44
C GLN A 157 2.15 16.84 2.99
N ARG A 158 1.11 16.83 2.14
CA ARG A 158 1.28 16.53 0.72
C ARG A 158 2.22 17.51 0.03
N GLN A 159 2.04 18.82 0.23
CA GLN A 159 2.93 19.83 -0.37
C GLN A 159 4.38 19.69 0.12
N MET A 160 4.60 19.49 1.42
CA MET A 160 5.95 19.33 1.99
C MET A 160 6.69 18.09 1.47
N VAL A 161 5.96 17.02 1.11
CA VAL A 161 6.57 15.79 0.58
C VAL A 161 6.68 15.83 -0.94
N MET A 162 5.66 16.33 -1.64
CA MET A 162 5.49 16.18 -3.09
C MET A 162 5.96 17.38 -3.91
N ALA A 163 6.00 18.58 -3.33
CA ALA A 163 6.43 19.79 -4.02
C ALA A 163 7.89 20.11 -3.74
N ASP A 164 8.48 20.98 -4.56
CA ASP A 164 9.88 21.41 -4.44
C ASP A 164 10.04 22.52 -3.39
N PHE A 165 9.65 22.24 -2.15
CA PHE A 165 9.88 23.15 -1.03
C PHE A 165 11.30 23.00 -0.49
N THR A 166 11.96 24.13 -0.22
CA THR A 166 13.22 24.13 0.51
C THR A 166 13.01 23.70 1.96
N SER A 167 14.02 23.07 2.55
CA SER A 167 13.97 22.63 3.94
C SER A 167 13.79 23.79 4.91
N GLU A 168 14.37 24.95 4.60
CA GLU A 168 14.14 26.19 5.37
C GLU A 168 12.65 26.59 5.36
N PHE A 169 11.99 26.53 4.20
CA PHE A 169 10.58 26.86 4.09
C PHE A 169 9.69 25.84 4.83
N ILE A 170 10.00 24.54 4.70
CA ILE A 170 9.31 23.48 5.45
C ILE A 170 9.41 23.75 6.96
N HIS A 171 10.60 24.03 7.48
CA HIS A 171 10.77 24.35 8.90
C HIS A 171 9.95 25.57 9.35
N LYS A 172 9.93 26.65 8.55
CA LYS A 172 9.11 27.85 8.84
C LYS A 172 7.62 27.53 8.95
N LEU A 173 7.09 26.69 8.05
CA LEU A 173 5.70 26.23 8.08
C LEU A 173 5.41 25.38 9.33
N GLN A 174 6.30 24.44 9.67
CA GLN A 174 6.17 23.59 10.85
C GLN A 174 6.23 24.40 12.15
N ASP A 175 7.13 25.38 12.23
CA ASP A 175 7.29 26.25 13.39
C ASP A 175 6.13 27.23 13.53
N PHE A 176 5.55 27.70 12.43
CA PHE A 176 4.27 28.40 12.46
C PHE A 176 3.16 27.52 13.06
N TYR A 177 3.00 26.29 12.55
CA TYR A 177 1.97 25.36 13.04
C TYR A 177 2.12 25.04 14.54
N LYS A 178 3.34 24.80 15.02
CA LYS A 178 3.62 24.53 16.44
C LYS A 178 3.26 25.70 17.36
N ARG A 179 3.29 26.94 16.84
CA ARG A 179 2.94 28.17 17.56
C ARG A 179 1.43 28.42 17.63
N LEU A 180 0.62 27.68 16.87
CA LEU A 180 -0.84 27.83 16.95
C LEU A 180 -1.37 27.47 18.34
N CYS A 181 -2.37 28.22 18.80
CA CYS A 181 -3.04 27.96 20.08
C CYS A 181 -4.09 26.86 19.89
N PHE A 182 -3.72 25.59 20.13
CA PHE A 182 -4.64 24.46 20.02
C PHE A 182 -5.58 24.36 21.24
N PRO A 183 -6.91 24.43 21.03
CA PRO A 183 -7.90 24.07 22.04
C PRO A 183 -7.75 22.61 22.51
N ALA A 184 -8.33 22.29 23.67
CA ALA A 184 -8.20 20.96 24.29
C ALA A 184 -8.64 19.83 23.35
N GLU A 185 -9.73 20.04 22.61
CA GLU A 185 -10.31 19.08 21.67
C GLU A 185 -9.43 18.82 20.43
N LEU A 186 -8.52 19.73 20.08
CA LEU A 186 -7.62 19.61 18.93
C LEU A 186 -6.18 19.24 19.30
N ARG A 187 -5.89 18.95 20.57
CA ARG A 187 -4.52 18.63 21.03
C ARG A 187 -3.87 17.47 20.29
N SER A 188 -4.65 16.47 19.88
CA SER A 188 -4.15 15.32 19.11
C SER A 188 -3.53 15.72 17.76
N LEU A 189 -3.93 16.86 17.19
CA LEU A 189 -3.44 17.33 15.89
C LEU A 189 -2.16 18.18 15.98
N LYS A 190 -1.75 18.60 17.19
CA LYS A 190 -0.63 19.54 17.39
C LYS A 190 0.69 19.08 16.75
N ASN A 191 0.93 17.76 16.72
CA ASN A 191 2.17 17.19 16.19
C ASN A 191 2.03 16.60 14.77
N CYS A 192 0.88 16.81 14.10
CA CYS A 192 0.65 16.23 12.78
C CYS A 192 1.46 16.87 11.66
N MET A 193 2.06 18.05 11.86
CA MET A 193 2.88 18.69 10.84
C MET A 193 4.37 18.29 10.88
N CYS A 194 4.75 17.27 11.64
CA CYS A 194 6.14 16.80 11.72
C CYS A 194 6.55 15.98 10.49
N VAL A 195 6.91 16.66 9.39
CA VAL A 195 7.50 16.08 8.17
C VAL A 195 9.02 16.32 8.17
N ARG A 196 9.82 15.29 7.88
CA ARG A 196 11.26 15.47 7.64
C ARG A 196 11.49 15.93 6.19
N PRO A 197 12.31 16.94 5.92
CA PRO A 197 12.64 17.31 4.55
C PRO A 197 13.47 16.20 3.86
N TRP A 198 13.51 16.21 2.52
CA TRP A 198 14.21 15.20 1.73
C TRP A 198 15.74 15.21 1.92
N ASP A 199 16.31 16.32 2.38
CA ASP A 199 17.73 16.49 2.68
C ASP A 199 18.09 16.22 4.17
N ASP A 200 17.12 15.76 4.98
CA ASP A 200 17.38 15.32 6.35
C ASP A 200 18.47 14.24 6.37
N VAL A 201 19.48 14.42 7.22
CA VAL A 201 20.68 13.58 7.22
C VAL A 201 20.37 12.10 7.48
N LEU A 202 19.44 11.80 8.40
CA LEU A 202 19.06 10.42 8.70
C LEU A 202 18.30 9.81 7.53
N LEU A 203 17.30 10.52 6.98
CA LEU A 203 16.55 10.07 5.83
C LEU A 203 17.46 9.82 4.61
N VAL A 204 18.33 10.77 4.27
CA VAL A 204 19.27 10.64 3.15
C VAL A 204 20.20 9.43 3.35
N SER A 205 20.69 9.21 4.57
CA SER A 205 21.54 8.05 4.86
C SER A 205 20.81 6.71 4.65
N VAL A 206 19.51 6.66 4.96
CA VAL A 206 18.66 5.48 4.70
C VAL A 206 18.44 5.29 3.20
N LEU A 207 18.03 6.35 2.48
CA LEU A 207 17.78 6.28 1.03
C LEU A 207 19.03 5.86 0.24
N LYS A 208 20.21 6.37 0.64
CA LYS A 208 21.50 5.97 0.07
C LYS A 208 21.97 4.58 0.49
N GLY A 209 21.33 3.95 1.48
CA GLY A 209 21.69 2.63 1.99
C GLY A 209 22.88 2.61 2.94
N GLN A 210 23.31 3.78 3.43
CA GLN A 210 24.37 3.93 4.43
C GLN A 210 23.85 3.60 5.85
N ASN A 211 22.54 3.76 6.07
CA ASN A 211 21.88 3.42 7.31
C ASN A 211 20.77 2.38 7.07
N VAL A 212 21.01 1.15 7.53
CA VAL A 212 20.07 0.02 7.39
C VAL A 212 19.22 -0.22 8.63
N SER A 213 19.37 0.59 9.68
CA SER A 213 18.60 0.45 10.93
C SER A 213 17.53 1.53 11.11
N GLY A 214 17.62 2.64 10.37
CA GLY A 214 16.77 3.81 10.58
C GLY A 214 17.09 4.55 11.87
N VAL A 215 18.25 4.31 12.47
CA VAL A 215 18.68 4.89 13.75
C VAL A 215 20.05 5.55 13.60
N ARG A 216 20.21 6.75 14.14
CA ARG A 216 21.50 7.45 14.27
C ARG A 216 21.71 7.90 15.71
N LYS A 217 22.95 7.83 16.20
CA LYS A 217 23.34 8.55 17.42
C LYS A 217 23.86 9.92 17.03
N ASP A 218 23.24 10.97 17.53
CA ASP A 218 23.68 12.34 17.34
C ASP A 218 23.90 13.00 18.71
N LYS A 219 25.17 13.38 18.99
CA LYS A 219 25.58 14.01 20.26
C LYS A 219 25.05 13.29 21.52
N GLY A 220 25.08 11.96 21.50
CA GLY A 220 24.60 11.10 22.59
C GLY A 220 23.09 10.86 22.62
N LYS A 221 22.28 11.57 21.81
CA LYS A 221 20.84 11.33 21.67
C LYS A 221 20.58 10.37 20.51
N LYS A 222 19.62 9.46 20.71
CA LYS A 222 19.15 8.52 19.68
C LYS A 222 18.13 9.22 18.79
N ASP A 223 18.46 9.40 17.52
CA ASP A 223 17.53 9.83 16.48
C ASP A 223 17.00 8.60 15.74
N VAL A 224 15.68 8.53 15.54
CA VAL A 224 14.99 7.40 14.91
C VAL A 224 14.12 7.93 13.78
N LEU A 225 14.15 7.24 12.64
CA LEU A 225 13.31 7.55 11.50
C LEU A 225 11.86 7.10 11.79
N ILE A 226 11.11 8.00 12.43
CA ILE A 226 9.69 7.83 12.74
C ILE A 226 8.89 8.86 11.93
N GLU A 227 7.88 8.41 11.20
CA GLU A 227 6.98 9.26 10.43
C GLU A 227 5.52 8.78 10.55
N GLN A 228 4.57 9.70 10.38
CA GLN A 228 3.15 9.35 10.32
C GLN A 228 2.85 8.53 9.06
N VAL A 229 1.90 7.61 9.14
CA VAL A 229 1.51 6.77 8.00
C VAL A 229 1.12 7.59 6.76
N SER A 230 0.48 8.75 6.94
CA SER A 230 0.15 9.65 5.82
C SER A 230 1.40 10.11 5.05
N ILE A 231 2.48 10.45 5.76
CA ILE A 231 3.77 10.87 5.19
C ILE A 231 4.43 9.69 4.48
N ILE A 232 4.42 8.50 5.10
CA ILE A 232 4.93 7.26 4.50
C ILE A 232 4.24 6.98 3.15
N ARG A 233 2.91 7.11 3.09
CA ARG A 233 2.13 6.92 1.85
C ARG A 233 2.52 7.93 0.77
N LEU A 234 2.68 9.20 1.14
CA LEU A 234 3.11 10.27 0.22
C LEU A 234 4.53 10.02 -0.33
N ARG A 235 5.48 9.65 0.52
CA ARG A 235 6.84 9.29 0.07
C ARG A 235 6.85 8.07 -0.83
N THR A 236 6.00 7.09 -0.53
CA THR A 236 5.82 5.88 -1.34
C THR A 236 5.28 6.23 -2.72
N GLU A 237 4.27 7.10 -2.81
CA GLU A 237 3.74 7.61 -4.07
C GLU A 237 4.82 8.38 -4.87
N LEU A 238 5.59 9.26 -4.23
CA LEU A 238 6.63 10.04 -4.93
C LEU A 238 7.77 9.19 -5.46
N LEU A 239 8.31 8.29 -4.65
CA LEU A 239 9.44 7.45 -5.06
C LEU A 239 9.05 6.48 -6.19
N GLN A 240 7.79 6.02 -6.22
CA GLN A 240 7.25 5.27 -7.35
C GLN A 240 7.20 6.11 -8.63
N ARG A 241 6.69 7.34 -8.57
CA ARG A 241 6.66 8.27 -9.73
C ARG A 241 8.04 8.58 -10.27
N GLN A 242 9.04 8.61 -9.40
CA GLN A 242 10.44 8.86 -9.76
C GLN A 242 11.19 7.58 -10.17
N HIS A 243 10.53 6.41 -10.17
CA HIS A 243 11.14 5.09 -10.40
C HIS A 243 12.33 4.78 -9.48
N ARG A 244 12.36 5.37 -8.26
CA ARG A 244 13.41 5.17 -7.25
C ARG A 244 13.09 3.99 -6.33
N TYR A 245 12.79 2.82 -6.93
CA TYR A 245 12.30 1.65 -6.22
C TYR A 245 13.29 1.10 -5.18
N ARG A 246 14.59 1.08 -5.50
CA ARG A 246 15.64 0.70 -4.53
C ARG A 246 15.59 1.50 -3.24
N GLU A 247 15.41 2.80 -3.36
CA GLU A 247 15.38 3.71 -2.22
C GLU A 247 14.08 3.57 -1.42
N LEU A 248 12.97 3.37 -2.12
CA LEU A 248 11.69 3.05 -1.52
C LEU A 248 11.77 1.78 -0.66
N CYS A 249 12.37 0.71 -1.19
CA CYS A 249 12.59 -0.52 -0.42
C CYS A 249 13.45 -0.29 0.83
N ARG A 250 14.53 0.50 0.73
CA ARG A 250 15.39 0.84 1.88
C ARG A 250 14.62 1.60 2.95
N TYR A 251 13.83 2.59 2.55
CA TYR A 251 13.00 3.40 3.43
C TYR A 251 11.96 2.56 4.18
N LEU A 252 11.12 1.79 3.45
CA LEU A 252 10.02 1.01 4.03
C LEU A 252 10.49 -0.10 5.00
N ARG A 253 11.72 -0.61 4.81
CA ARG A 253 12.33 -1.60 5.71
C ARG A 253 12.60 -1.04 7.10
N VAL A 254 12.94 0.25 7.23
CA VAL A 254 13.49 0.80 8.48
C VAL A 254 12.63 1.90 9.11
N VAL A 255 11.77 2.57 8.34
CA VAL A 255 10.88 3.60 8.88
C VAL A 255 9.91 3.00 9.91
N GLN A 256 9.71 3.73 11.00
CA GLN A 256 8.77 3.42 12.06
C GLN A 256 7.58 4.39 12.00
N THR A 257 6.46 3.97 12.56
CA THR A 257 5.23 4.75 12.55
C THR A 257 4.40 4.52 13.81
N ASP A 258 3.47 5.42 14.07
CA ASP A 258 2.51 5.36 15.16
C ASP A 258 1.35 4.37 14.88
N ASP A 259 1.05 4.08 13.61
CA ASP A 259 0.01 3.13 13.22
C ASP A 259 0.57 1.96 12.39
N SER A 260 1.00 0.90 13.09
CA SER A 260 1.55 -0.29 12.45
C SER A 260 0.53 -1.06 11.62
N LYS A 261 -0.77 -0.95 11.93
CA LYS A 261 -1.84 -1.66 11.22
C LYS A 261 -2.05 -1.07 9.83
N LEU A 262 -2.11 0.26 9.73
CA LEU A 262 -2.24 0.95 8.45
C LEU A 262 -0.95 0.90 7.61
N PHE A 263 0.20 0.71 8.25
CA PHE A 263 1.49 0.61 7.56
C PHE A 263 1.82 -0.79 7.02
N GLN A 264 1.32 -1.87 7.65
CA GLN A 264 1.62 -3.24 7.23
C GLN A 264 1.32 -3.50 5.74
N PRO A 265 0.18 -3.06 5.16
CA PRO A 265 -0.09 -3.24 3.73
C PRO A 265 0.97 -2.58 2.82
N VAL A 266 1.53 -1.43 3.23
CA VAL A 266 2.58 -0.74 2.47
C VAL A 266 3.89 -1.53 2.53
N ARG A 267 4.21 -2.13 3.69
CA ARG A 267 5.39 -3.00 3.84
C ARG A 267 5.26 -4.30 3.03
N ASP A 268 4.05 -4.83 2.91
CA ASP A 268 3.80 -6.05 2.13
C ASP A 268 4.03 -5.86 0.63
N LEU A 269 4.15 -4.60 0.16
CA LEU A 269 4.54 -4.25 -1.21
C LEU A 269 6.06 -4.17 -1.42
N ILE A 270 6.90 -4.31 -0.39
CA ILE A 270 8.38 -4.32 -0.55
C ILE A 270 8.84 -5.33 -1.61
N PRO A 271 8.32 -6.58 -1.67
CA PRO A 271 8.70 -7.52 -2.71
C PRO A 271 8.32 -7.04 -4.11
N PHE A 272 7.13 -6.46 -4.29
CA PHE A 272 6.72 -5.86 -5.55
C PHE A 272 7.66 -4.72 -5.98
N PHE A 273 7.97 -3.79 -5.09
CA PHE A 273 8.94 -2.72 -5.41
C PHE A 273 10.34 -3.26 -5.70
N THR A 274 10.72 -4.37 -5.08
CA THR A 274 11.99 -5.06 -5.38
C THR A 274 11.96 -5.70 -6.77
N CYS A 275 10.80 -6.22 -7.22
CA CYS A 275 10.61 -6.64 -8.61
C CYS A 275 10.76 -5.46 -9.57
N MET A 276 10.14 -4.31 -9.27
CA MET A 276 10.22 -3.10 -10.09
C MET A 276 11.64 -2.50 -10.16
N ASP A 277 12.48 -2.73 -9.14
CA ASP A 277 13.92 -2.40 -9.13
C ASP A 277 14.76 -3.39 -9.98
N GLY A 278 14.15 -4.47 -10.46
CA GLY A 278 14.78 -5.47 -11.30
C GLY A 278 15.49 -6.62 -10.57
N ASN A 279 15.23 -6.81 -9.28
CA ASN A 279 15.90 -7.84 -8.49
C ASN A 279 14.94 -8.96 -8.06
N PHE A 280 14.64 -9.89 -8.97
CA PHE A 280 13.69 -10.98 -8.72
C PHE A 280 14.15 -11.94 -7.62
N THR A 281 15.44 -12.27 -7.56
CA THR A 281 15.99 -13.14 -6.49
C THR A 281 15.77 -12.53 -5.12
N LEU A 282 16.08 -11.24 -4.94
CA LEU A 282 15.85 -10.54 -3.69
C LEU A 282 14.36 -10.40 -3.39
N ALA A 283 13.53 -10.11 -4.41
CA ALA A 283 12.08 -10.03 -4.25
C ALA A 283 11.51 -11.35 -3.73
N CYS A 284 11.83 -12.48 -4.35
CA CYS A 284 11.45 -13.82 -3.89
C CYS A 284 11.92 -14.08 -2.46
N SER A 285 13.17 -13.78 -2.12
CA SER A 285 13.66 -13.98 -0.74
C SER A 285 12.91 -13.11 0.28
N SER A 286 12.53 -11.89 -0.09
CA SER A 286 11.84 -10.93 0.78
C SER A 286 10.37 -11.27 1.05
N LEU A 287 9.80 -12.22 0.29
CA LEU A 287 8.47 -12.76 0.54
C LEU A 287 8.43 -13.71 1.74
N PHE A 288 9.58 -14.27 2.14
CA PHE A 288 9.67 -15.32 3.15
C PHE A 288 10.65 -15.01 4.30
N PRO A 289 10.63 -13.81 4.93
CA PRO A 289 11.36 -13.60 6.16
C PRO A 289 10.81 -14.51 7.27
N LEU A 290 11.67 -14.86 8.24
CA LEU A 290 11.31 -15.73 9.37
C LEU A 290 10.15 -15.19 10.21
N VAL A 291 9.99 -13.86 10.26
CA VAL A 291 8.96 -13.18 11.04
C VAL A 291 8.12 -12.31 10.11
N ASN A 292 6.79 -12.42 10.21
CA ASN A 292 5.81 -11.61 9.46
C ASN A 292 5.97 -11.66 7.93
N ALA A 293 6.22 -12.85 7.39
CA ALA A 293 6.35 -13.08 5.94
C ALA A 293 5.19 -12.46 5.15
N PRO A 294 5.45 -11.61 4.12
CA PRO A 294 4.40 -11.12 3.24
C PRO A 294 3.63 -12.26 2.54
N ALA A 295 4.32 -13.33 2.15
CA ALA A 295 3.69 -14.49 1.51
C ALA A 295 2.60 -15.15 2.35
N SER A 296 2.66 -15.08 3.68
CA SER A 296 1.64 -15.69 4.55
C SER A 296 0.29 -14.99 4.50
N ARG A 297 0.23 -13.77 3.92
CA ARG A 297 -0.98 -12.94 3.77
C ARG A 297 -1.50 -12.90 2.33
N PHE A 298 -1.03 -13.80 1.47
CA PHE A 298 -1.47 -13.83 0.08
C PHE A 298 -2.94 -14.25 -0.02
N SER A 299 -3.65 -13.61 -0.95
CA SER A 299 -4.87 -14.16 -1.55
C SER A 299 -4.51 -14.90 -2.83
N PRO A 300 -5.38 -15.80 -3.34
CA PRO A 300 -5.17 -16.44 -4.64
C PRO A 300 -4.84 -15.43 -5.75
N LEU A 301 -5.47 -14.25 -5.75
CA LEU A 301 -5.18 -13.19 -6.70
C LEU A 301 -3.72 -12.68 -6.59
N ILE A 302 -3.23 -12.41 -5.36
CA ILE A 302 -1.84 -11.98 -5.11
C ILE A 302 -0.84 -13.05 -5.55
N PHE A 303 -1.14 -14.31 -5.29
CA PHE A 303 -0.31 -15.42 -5.76
C PHE A 303 -0.18 -15.42 -7.29
N HIS A 304 -1.30 -15.39 -8.01
CA HIS A 304 -1.30 -15.35 -9.48
C HIS A 304 -0.60 -14.11 -10.03
N PHE A 305 -0.74 -12.96 -9.36
CA PHE A 305 -0.03 -11.74 -9.74
C PHE A 305 1.48 -11.90 -9.69
N TYR A 306 2.03 -12.35 -8.55
CA TYR A 306 3.48 -12.55 -8.43
C TYR A 306 3.98 -13.67 -9.34
N LEU A 307 3.19 -14.75 -9.49
CA LEU A 307 3.52 -15.84 -10.41
C LEU A 307 3.70 -15.31 -11.84
N ARG A 308 2.75 -14.48 -12.33
CA ARG A 308 2.84 -13.83 -13.63
C ARG A 308 4.06 -12.90 -13.71
N VAL A 309 4.27 -12.03 -12.73
CA VAL A 309 5.43 -11.10 -12.73
C VAL A 309 6.74 -11.88 -12.87
N PHE A 310 6.91 -12.98 -12.13
CA PHE A 310 8.12 -13.79 -12.21
C PHE A 310 8.23 -14.61 -13.49
N GLU A 311 7.11 -15.07 -14.05
CA GLU A 311 7.05 -15.87 -15.28
C GLU A 311 7.25 -15.03 -16.55
N THR A 312 6.77 -13.78 -16.56
CA THR A 312 6.79 -12.94 -17.77
C THR A 312 7.78 -11.78 -17.70
N ALA A 313 8.33 -11.49 -16.53
CA ALA A 313 9.13 -10.29 -16.27
C ALA A 313 8.42 -8.98 -16.66
N THR A 314 7.09 -8.97 -16.56
CA THR A 314 6.27 -7.79 -16.82
C THR A 314 5.49 -7.39 -15.56
N ALA A 315 5.13 -6.12 -15.45
CA ALA A 315 4.31 -5.60 -14.36
C ALA A 315 3.34 -4.52 -14.87
N PRO A 316 2.19 -4.31 -14.20
CA PRO A 316 1.28 -3.25 -14.58
C PRO A 316 1.86 -1.88 -14.23
N LYS A 317 1.63 -0.89 -15.09
CA LYS A 317 2.01 0.51 -14.83
C LYS A 317 1.04 1.17 -13.86
N LEU A 318 1.27 0.95 -12.57
CA LEU A 318 0.42 1.45 -11.49
C LEU A 318 1.26 2.06 -10.37
N ILE A 319 0.69 3.07 -9.70
CA ILE A 319 1.16 3.51 -8.39
C ILE A 319 0.31 2.77 -7.37
N VAL A 320 0.96 2.05 -6.46
CA VAL A 320 0.27 1.23 -5.46
C VAL A 320 0.70 1.60 -4.05
N ILE A 321 -0.27 1.62 -3.16
CA ILE A 321 -0.13 1.87 -1.73
C ILE A 321 -0.66 0.67 -0.93
N GLN A 322 -1.52 -0.16 -1.53
CA GLN A 322 -2.02 -1.40 -0.93
C GLN A 322 -1.93 -2.59 -1.90
N PRO A 323 -1.75 -3.83 -1.40
CA PRO A 323 -1.68 -5.03 -2.26
C PRO A 323 -2.92 -5.26 -3.13
N VAL A 324 -4.10 -4.86 -2.66
CA VAL A 324 -5.36 -5.00 -3.41
C VAL A 324 -5.39 -4.12 -4.68
N GLU A 325 -4.61 -3.05 -4.72
CA GLU A 325 -4.55 -2.13 -5.87
C GLU A 325 -3.73 -2.71 -7.03
N LEU A 326 -3.00 -3.81 -6.82
CA LEU A 326 -2.27 -4.53 -7.88
C LEU A 326 -3.25 -5.12 -8.93
N PHE A 327 -4.52 -5.29 -8.57
CA PHE A 327 -5.57 -5.87 -9.42
C PHE A 327 -6.41 -4.80 -10.09
N CYS A 328 -5.82 -4.04 -11.01
CA CYS A 328 -6.58 -3.16 -11.89
C CYS A 328 -6.73 -3.83 -13.27
N SER A 329 -7.95 -4.24 -13.63
CA SER A 329 -8.25 -4.96 -14.87
C SER A 329 -7.83 -4.21 -16.14
N ASN A 330 -7.71 -2.89 -16.06
CA ASN A 330 -7.44 -2.01 -17.19
C ASN A 330 -5.96 -1.60 -17.30
N ALA A 331 -5.09 -2.09 -16.41
CA ALA A 331 -3.69 -1.69 -16.40
C ALA A 331 -2.89 -2.42 -17.49
N THR A 332 -2.17 -1.66 -18.31
CA THR A 332 -1.24 -2.19 -19.30
C THR A 332 -0.02 -2.79 -18.59
N TRP A 333 0.31 -4.04 -18.95
CA TRP A 333 1.52 -4.73 -18.46
C TRP A 333 2.69 -4.39 -19.36
N GLU A 334 3.77 -3.89 -18.76
CA GLU A 334 5.00 -3.50 -19.47
C GLU A 334 6.19 -4.35 -18.98
N PRO A 335 7.18 -4.63 -19.83
CA PRO A 335 8.42 -5.28 -19.41
C PRO A 335 9.13 -4.48 -18.31
N ILE A 336 9.63 -5.19 -17.30
CA ILE A 336 10.50 -4.60 -16.28
C ILE A 336 11.90 -4.46 -16.88
N LYS A 337 12.48 -3.27 -16.75
CA LYS A 337 13.76 -2.91 -17.37
C LYS A 337 14.90 -3.84 -16.91
N ASP A 338 15.64 -4.39 -17.87
CA ASP A 338 16.85 -5.21 -17.65
C ASP A 338 16.61 -6.50 -16.83
N VAL A 339 15.37 -7.02 -16.83
CA VAL A 339 15.01 -8.26 -16.12
C VAL A 339 14.62 -9.37 -17.07
N VAL A 340 15.05 -10.59 -16.75
CA VAL A 340 14.60 -11.81 -17.40
C VAL A 340 13.65 -12.60 -16.48
N PRO A 341 12.69 -13.34 -17.04
CA PRO A 341 11.86 -14.26 -16.27
C PRO A 341 12.66 -15.21 -15.39
N LEU A 342 12.08 -15.60 -14.26
CA LEU A 342 12.62 -16.68 -13.45
C LEU A 342 12.56 -18.00 -14.24
N ASN A 343 13.60 -18.82 -14.07
CA ASN A 343 13.55 -20.18 -14.60
C ASN A 343 12.47 -21.01 -13.89
N ARG A 344 12.03 -22.11 -14.50
CA ARG A 344 10.93 -22.92 -13.97
C ARG A 344 11.22 -23.50 -12.59
N ALA A 345 12.46 -23.89 -12.30
CA ALA A 345 12.83 -24.40 -10.98
C ALA A 345 12.65 -23.33 -9.87
N GLU A 346 12.99 -22.07 -10.15
CA GLU A 346 12.73 -20.94 -9.25
C GLU A 346 11.23 -20.67 -9.10
N LEU A 347 10.45 -20.73 -10.17
CA LEU A 347 8.99 -20.56 -10.13
C LEU A 347 8.32 -21.64 -9.28
N VAL A 348 8.70 -22.91 -9.48
CA VAL A 348 8.21 -24.05 -8.68
C VAL A 348 8.60 -23.87 -7.22
N ARG A 349 9.86 -23.51 -6.94
CA ARG A 349 10.30 -23.25 -5.56
C ARG A 349 9.52 -22.12 -4.91
N PHE A 350 9.32 -21.01 -5.62
CA PHE A 350 8.50 -19.89 -5.15
C PHE A 350 7.08 -20.36 -4.81
N ALA A 351 6.41 -21.05 -5.74
CA ALA A 351 5.02 -21.44 -5.58
C ALA A 351 4.81 -22.41 -4.41
N LEU A 352 5.64 -23.45 -4.33
CA LEU A 352 5.58 -24.41 -3.23
C LEU A 352 5.86 -23.72 -1.87
N ARG A 353 6.80 -22.78 -1.81
CA ARG A 353 7.05 -22.02 -0.58
C ARG A 353 5.85 -21.17 -0.16
N VAL A 354 5.16 -20.50 -1.09
CA VAL A 354 3.93 -19.77 -0.76
C VAL A 354 2.87 -20.71 -0.21
N GLN A 355 2.66 -21.85 -0.87
CA GLN A 355 1.71 -22.87 -0.41
C GLN A 355 2.02 -23.36 1.00
N THR A 356 3.30 -23.58 1.35
CA THR A 356 3.66 -24.01 2.72
C THR A 356 3.35 -22.97 3.81
N CYS A 357 3.36 -21.67 3.48
CA CYS A 357 3.16 -20.61 4.47
C CYS A 357 1.79 -19.90 4.38
N CYS A 358 0.95 -20.25 3.41
CA CYS A 358 -0.32 -19.57 3.16
C CYS A 358 -1.44 -20.60 2.88
N PRO A 359 -2.24 -20.97 3.90
CA PRO A 359 -3.31 -21.96 3.77
C PRO A 359 -4.32 -21.68 2.65
N PRO A 360 -4.78 -20.44 2.42
CA PRO A 360 -5.70 -20.15 1.31
C PRO A 360 -5.15 -20.57 -0.06
N ILE A 361 -3.84 -20.38 -0.30
CA ILE A 361 -3.18 -20.75 -1.55
C ILE A 361 -3.00 -22.26 -1.65
N PHE A 362 -2.65 -22.90 -0.53
CA PHE A 362 -2.56 -24.36 -0.46
C PHE A 362 -3.89 -25.02 -0.78
N THR A 363 -5.02 -24.44 -0.36
CA THR A 363 -6.35 -25.03 -0.58
C THR A 363 -6.96 -24.76 -1.95
N ASP A 364 -6.54 -23.69 -2.63
CA ASP A 364 -7.16 -23.17 -3.86
C ASP A 364 -6.77 -23.96 -5.13
N SER A 365 -7.75 -24.53 -5.82
CA SER A 365 -7.54 -25.37 -7.00
C SER A 365 -7.02 -24.60 -8.22
N LEU A 366 -7.36 -23.31 -8.36
CA LEU A 366 -6.86 -22.47 -9.45
C LEU A 366 -5.36 -22.20 -9.31
N CYS A 367 -4.89 -21.96 -8.08
CA CYS A 367 -3.46 -21.83 -7.78
C CYS A 367 -2.68 -23.10 -8.18
N TRP A 368 -3.22 -24.29 -7.86
CA TRP A 368 -2.64 -25.57 -8.28
C TRP A 368 -2.65 -25.75 -9.79
N THR A 369 -3.77 -25.43 -10.45
CA THR A 369 -3.90 -25.50 -11.90
C THR A 369 -2.85 -24.63 -12.60
N SER A 370 -2.65 -23.40 -12.11
CA SER A 370 -1.65 -22.47 -12.65
C SER A 370 -0.22 -23.00 -12.47
N LEU A 371 0.12 -23.55 -11.30
CA LEU A 371 1.43 -24.14 -11.06
C LEU A 371 1.67 -25.38 -11.96
N LEU A 372 0.69 -26.27 -12.08
CA LEU A 372 0.78 -27.45 -12.92
C LEU A 372 0.94 -27.09 -14.40
N ARG A 373 0.29 -26.03 -14.88
CA ARG A 373 0.45 -25.58 -16.26
C ARG A 373 1.90 -25.18 -16.57
N ILE A 374 2.59 -24.55 -15.62
CA ILE A 374 4.00 -24.15 -15.77
C ILE A 374 4.91 -25.37 -15.98
N VAL A 375 4.67 -26.47 -15.27
CA VAL A 375 5.52 -27.68 -15.35
C VAL A 375 5.06 -28.68 -16.42
N ASN A 376 3.79 -28.65 -16.85
CA ASN A 376 3.27 -29.53 -17.89
C ASN A 376 3.49 -29.00 -19.32
N ALA A 377 3.67 -27.70 -19.51
CA ALA A 377 3.83 -27.08 -20.83
C ALA A 377 5.13 -26.25 -20.93
N PRO A 378 6.30 -26.90 -21.09
CA PRO A 378 7.59 -26.22 -21.15
C PRO A 378 7.66 -25.13 -22.24
N GLY A 379 7.06 -25.35 -23.41
CA GLY A 379 7.08 -24.42 -24.54
C GLY A 379 6.12 -23.23 -24.45
N GLY A 380 5.40 -23.08 -23.33
CA GLY A 380 4.26 -22.19 -23.21
C GLY A 380 2.99 -22.77 -23.86
N PRO A 381 1.84 -22.06 -23.77
CA PRO A 381 0.54 -22.59 -24.23
C PRO A 381 0.48 -22.91 -25.74
N ALA A 382 1.41 -22.36 -26.54
CA ALA A 382 1.45 -22.49 -28.00
C ALA A 382 2.33 -23.64 -28.51
N LEU A 383 3.19 -24.23 -27.65
CA LEU A 383 4.02 -25.39 -27.95
C LEU A 383 3.70 -26.51 -26.95
N LEU A 384 2.55 -27.16 -27.17
CA LEU A 384 2.13 -28.37 -26.44
C LEU A 384 2.95 -29.56 -26.96
N THR A 385 4.18 -29.70 -26.47
CA THR A 385 4.96 -30.93 -26.66
C THR A 385 4.90 -31.73 -25.37
N ALA A 386 4.27 -32.90 -25.42
CA ALA A 386 4.24 -33.84 -24.29
C ALA A 386 5.67 -34.20 -23.84
N LEU A 387 5.90 -34.24 -22.53
CA LEU A 387 7.17 -34.68 -21.96
C LEU A 387 7.26 -36.21 -22.07
N PRO A 388 8.36 -36.76 -22.61
CA PRO A 388 8.54 -38.21 -22.65
C PRO A 388 8.64 -38.75 -21.22
N ALA A 389 8.02 -39.91 -21.00
CA ALA A 389 8.07 -40.61 -19.72
C ALA A 389 9.52 -41.01 -19.39
N PRO A 390 10.04 -40.68 -18.19
CA PRO A 390 11.34 -41.14 -17.73
C PRO A 390 11.39 -42.67 -17.57
N PRO A 391 12.60 -43.26 -17.50
CA PRO A 391 12.77 -44.66 -17.16
C PRO A 391 12.15 -45.01 -15.79
N PRO A 392 11.62 -46.23 -15.60
CA PRO A 392 11.00 -46.65 -14.34
C PRO A 392 11.88 -46.46 -13.10
N GLN A 393 13.19 -46.66 -13.24
CA GLN A 393 14.16 -46.45 -12.15
C GLN A 393 14.12 -45.00 -11.65
N PHE A 394 14.12 -44.03 -12.56
CA PHE A 394 14.05 -42.61 -12.20
C PHE A 394 12.72 -42.26 -11.51
N LEU A 395 11.61 -42.83 -11.97
CA LEU A 395 10.29 -42.63 -11.36
C LEU A 395 10.20 -43.17 -9.93
N MET A 396 10.90 -44.27 -9.63
CA MET A 396 10.99 -44.83 -8.28
C MET A 396 11.88 -43.97 -7.39
N ASP A 397 13.09 -43.64 -7.84
CA ASP A 397 14.05 -42.83 -7.07
C ASP A 397 13.51 -41.42 -6.78
N ALA A 398 12.71 -40.86 -7.70
CA ALA A 398 12.08 -39.56 -7.54
C ALA A 398 11.12 -39.49 -6.34
N LYS A 399 10.52 -40.62 -5.89
CA LYS A 399 9.61 -40.62 -4.72
C LYS A 399 10.34 -40.16 -3.45
N ASP A 400 11.51 -40.71 -3.18
CA ASP A 400 12.29 -40.38 -1.98
C ASP A 400 12.84 -38.96 -2.04
N VAL A 401 13.36 -38.56 -3.21
CA VAL A 401 13.89 -37.21 -3.42
C VAL A 401 12.80 -36.15 -3.26
N THR A 402 11.65 -36.33 -3.91
CA THR A 402 10.52 -35.38 -3.80
C THR A 402 9.96 -35.31 -2.39
N ASN A 403 9.85 -36.44 -1.68
CA ASN A 403 9.50 -36.44 -0.26
C ASN A 403 10.50 -35.65 0.58
N SER A 404 11.80 -35.88 0.42
CA SER A 404 12.84 -35.15 1.16
C SER A 404 12.74 -33.64 0.95
N ILE A 405 12.52 -33.20 -0.28
CA ILE A 405 12.35 -31.77 -0.61
C ILE A 405 11.12 -31.17 0.06
N LEU A 406 9.98 -31.88 0.01
CA LEU A 406 8.69 -31.36 0.48
C LEU A 406 8.54 -31.38 2.02
N HIS A 407 9.29 -32.23 2.72
CA HIS A 407 9.34 -32.23 4.19
C HIS A 407 10.32 -31.17 4.76
N SER A 408 11.14 -30.56 3.91
CA SER A 408 12.05 -29.49 4.33
C SER A 408 11.30 -28.18 4.59
N THR A 409 11.65 -27.50 5.69
CA THR A 409 11.17 -26.14 5.98
C THR A 409 11.69 -25.10 4.99
N HIS A 410 12.78 -25.41 4.28
CA HIS A 410 13.34 -24.59 3.21
C HIS A 410 13.45 -25.43 1.95
N ILE A 411 12.49 -25.27 1.04
CA ILE A 411 12.45 -25.98 -0.25
C ILE A 411 13.71 -25.66 -1.06
N GLN A 412 14.60 -26.64 -1.19
CA GLN A 412 15.76 -26.60 -2.08
C GLN A 412 15.64 -27.76 -3.05
N ILE A 413 15.76 -27.47 -4.34
CA ILE A 413 15.68 -28.52 -5.37
C ILE A 413 17.13 -28.91 -5.71
N PRO A 414 17.57 -30.14 -5.39
CA PRO A 414 18.95 -30.57 -5.62
C PRO A 414 19.31 -30.53 -7.11
N ARG A 415 20.52 -30.09 -7.45
CA ARG A 415 20.99 -30.05 -8.85
C ARG A 415 20.99 -31.44 -9.49
N LEU A 416 21.43 -32.45 -8.74
CA LEU A 416 21.45 -33.85 -9.18
C LEU A 416 20.06 -34.36 -9.61
N PHE A 417 18.99 -33.87 -8.95
CA PHE A 417 17.63 -34.28 -9.31
C PHE A 417 17.18 -33.75 -10.68
N GLN A 418 17.75 -32.62 -11.12
CA GLN A 418 17.41 -31.98 -12.39
C GLN A 418 18.43 -32.28 -13.51
N GLU A 419 19.48 -33.05 -13.24
CA GLU A 419 20.62 -33.18 -14.15
C GLU A 419 20.25 -33.92 -15.45
N VAL A 420 19.46 -34.99 -15.35
CA VAL A 420 19.14 -35.87 -16.49
C VAL A 420 17.78 -35.53 -17.12
N TYR A 421 16.76 -35.28 -16.28
CA TYR A 421 15.39 -35.01 -16.72
C TYR A 421 14.83 -33.76 -16.01
N PRO A 422 15.33 -32.55 -16.30
CA PRO A 422 14.99 -31.34 -15.53
C PRO A 422 13.49 -31.04 -15.51
N GLU A 423 12.80 -31.17 -16.65
CA GLU A 423 11.37 -30.87 -16.74
C GLU A 423 10.51 -31.92 -16.06
N GLN A 424 10.81 -33.20 -16.27
CA GLN A 424 10.10 -34.30 -15.63
C GLN A 424 10.34 -34.31 -14.13
N ALA A 425 11.54 -33.95 -13.66
CA ALA A 425 11.84 -33.81 -12.24
C ALA A 425 10.96 -32.74 -11.57
N LEU A 426 10.78 -31.58 -12.23
CA LEU A 426 9.90 -30.52 -11.74
C LEU A 426 8.42 -30.95 -11.75
N LEU A 427 7.97 -31.61 -12.82
CA LEU A 427 6.61 -32.16 -12.90
C LEU A 427 6.36 -33.16 -11.76
N LEU A 428 7.25 -34.12 -11.55
CA LEU A 428 7.17 -35.10 -10.46
C LEU A 428 7.14 -34.44 -9.08
N LEU A 429 7.95 -33.40 -8.86
CA LEU A 429 7.94 -32.65 -7.60
C LEU A 429 6.60 -31.98 -7.32
N VAL A 430 6.02 -31.29 -8.31
CA VAL A 430 4.71 -30.65 -8.18
C VAL A 430 3.59 -31.69 -8.04
N THR A 431 3.65 -32.80 -8.79
CA THR A 431 2.71 -33.91 -8.67
C THR A 431 2.75 -34.53 -7.27
N ARG A 432 3.94 -34.69 -6.68
CA ARG A 432 4.06 -35.21 -5.31
C ARG A 432 3.46 -34.24 -4.29
N ALA A 433 3.71 -32.94 -4.47
CA ALA A 433 3.12 -31.90 -3.62
C ALA A 433 1.59 -31.91 -3.71
N LEU A 434 1.04 -32.10 -4.92
CA LEU A 434 -0.40 -32.25 -5.14
C LEU A 434 -0.95 -33.51 -4.45
N ALA A 435 -0.25 -34.64 -4.53
CA ALA A 435 -0.64 -35.86 -3.83
C ALA A 435 -0.80 -35.60 -2.33
N LEU A 436 0.24 -35.00 -1.70
CA LEU A 436 0.21 -34.64 -0.28
C LEU A 436 -0.95 -33.69 0.05
N ARG A 437 -1.27 -32.74 -0.85
CA ARG A 437 -2.42 -31.84 -0.70
C ARG A 437 -3.75 -32.58 -0.72
N ILE A 438 -3.95 -33.50 -1.67
CA ILE A 438 -5.17 -34.32 -1.78
C ILE A 438 -5.32 -35.20 -0.54
N ILE A 439 -4.21 -35.76 -0.04
CA ILE A 439 -4.19 -36.55 1.19
C ILE A 439 -4.63 -35.73 2.40
N HIS A 440 -4.17 -34.48 2.48
CA HIS A 440 -4.46 -33.61 3.62
C HIS A 440 -5.91 -33.09 3.66
N ALA A 441 -6.52 -32.77 2.51
CA ALA A 441 -7.88 -32.24 2.46
C ALA A 441 -8.54 -32.40 1.06
N PRO A 442 -9.88 -32.25 0.95
CA PRO A 442 -10.60 -32.17 -0.33
C PRO A 442 -9.99 -31.16 -1.30
N LEU A 443 -9.96 -31.51 -2.59
CA LEU A 443 -9.53 -30.64 -3.68
C LEU A 443 -10.77 -30.43 -4.56
N THR A 444 -11.29 -29.21 -4.59
CA THR A 444 -12.54 -28.91 -5.29
C THR A 444 -12.46 -27.48 -5.88
N PRO A 445 -12.77 -27.27 -7.17
CA PRO A 445 -12.92 -28.30 -8.21
C PRO A 445 -11.58 -29.03 -8.49
N ALA A 446 -11.66 -30.34 -8.74
CA ALA A 446 -10.54 -31.22 -9.07
C ALA A 446 -10.32 -31.36 -10.59
N LEU A 447 -11.38 -31.31 -11.42
CA LEU A 447 -11.24 -31.55 -12.85
C LEU A 447 -10.33 -30.56 -13.57
N PRO A 448 -10.36 -29.23 -13.29
CA PRO A 448 -9.43 -28.30 -13.90
C PRO A 448 -7.96 -28.63 -13.56
N VAL A 449 -7.72 -29.17 -12.36
CA VAL A 449 -6.38 -29.56 -11.90
C VAL A 449 -5.93 -30.82 -12.63
N LEU A 450 -6.76 -31.87 -12.65
CA LEU A 450 -6.45 -33.13 -13.32
C LEU A 450 -6.31 -32.96 -14.85
N GLY A 451 -7.11 -32.09 -15.45
CA GLY A 451 -7.04 -31.75 -16.87
C GLY A 451 -5.69 -31.19 -17.31
N THR A 452 -4.87 -30.65 -16.40
CA THR A 452 -3.51 -30.19 -16.72
C THR A 452 -2.55 -31.33 -17.13
N PHE A 453 -2.87 -32.58 -16.77
CA PHE A 453 -2.07 -33.76 -17.11
C PHE A 453 -2.42 -34.39 -18.47
N LYS A 454 -3.37 -33.82 -19.22
CA LYS A 454 -3.87 -34.40 -20.49
C LYS A 454 -2.76 -34.85 -21.44
N GLU A 455 -1.70 -34.05 -21.57
CA GLU A 455 -0.56 -34.33 -22.45
C GLU A 455 0.53 -35.19 -21.77
N ASN A 456 0.50 -35.34 -20.45
CA ASN A 456 1.51 -36.04 -19.64
C ASN A 456 0.86 -37.13 -18.77
N VAL A 457 0.10 -38.03 -19.41
CA VAL A 457 -0.68 -39.09 -18.73
C VAL A 457 0.17 -39.97 -17.79
N TRP A 458 1.44 -40.18 -18.11
CA TRP A 458 2.36 -40.93 -17.23
C TRP A 458 2.54 -40.28 -15.85
N ALA A 459 2.48 -38.96 -15.76
CA ALA A 459 2.59 -38.23 -14.50
C ALA A 459 1.28 -38.33 -13.70
N LEU A 460 0.14 -38.44 -14.39
CA LEU A 460 -1.15 -38.72 -13.75
C LEU A 460 -1.18 -40.14 -13.15
N TRP A 461 -0.66 -41.14 -13.85
CA TRP A 461 -0.47 -42.48 -13.28
C TRP A 461 0.41 -42.45 -12.03
N TRP A 462 1.49 -41.67 -12.07
CA TRP A 462 2.38 -41.50 -10.92
C TRP A 462 1.70 -40.78 -9.73
N LEU A 463 0.73 -39.88 -9.99
CA LEU A 463 -0.13 -39.29 -8.96
C LEU A 463 -1.01 -40.36 -8.29
N TRP A 464 -1.66 -41.22 -9.07
CA TRP A 464 -2.50 -42.31 -8.56
C TRP A 464 -1.71 -43.30 -7.72
N ASP A 465 -0.56 -43.73 -8.23
CA ASP A 465 0.38 -44.56 -7.49
C ASP A 465 0.84 -43.88 -6.19
N SER A 466 1.09 -42.57 -6.23
CA SER A 466 1.42 -41.77 -5.04
C SER A 466 0.28 -41.63 -4.03
N LEU A 467 -0.99 -41.81 -4.42
CA LEU A 467 -2.15 -41.75 -3.52
C LEU A 467 -2.56 -43.14 -3.00
N SER A 468 -2.16 -44.21 -3.69
CA SER A 468 -2.52 -45.60 -3.39
C SER A 468 -2.20 -46.06 -1.96
N PHE A 469 -1.24 -45.41 -1.29
CA PHE A 469 -0.89 -45.71 0.10
C PHE A 469 -2.00 -45.33 1.10
N ASN A 470 -2.94 -44.45 0.72
CA ASN A 470 -4.11 -44.08 1.52
C ASN A 470 -5.39 -44.35 0.71
N LYS A 471 -5.83 -45.61 0.71
CA LYS A 471 -6.98 -46.09 -0.06
C LYS A 471 -8.27 -45.36 0.26
N GLU A 472 -8.54 -45.09 1.54
CA GLU A 472 -9.74 -44.38 1.98
C GLU A 472 -9.82 -43.00 1.34
N ARG A 473 -8.72 -42.25 1.41
CA ARG A 473 -8.66 -40.89 0.87
C ARG A 473 -8.66 -40.87 -0.66
N LEU A 474 -8.01 -41.85 -1.29
CA LEU A 474 -8.05 -42.02 -2.74
C LEU A 474 -9.48 -42.30 -3.23
N ASN A 475 -10.22 -43.21 -2.58
CA ASN A 475 -11.59 -43.52 -2.94
C ASN A 475 -12.50 -42.30 -2.79
N ALA A 476 -12.42 -41.61 -1.65
CA ALA A 476 -13.17 -40.37 -1.43
C ALA A 476 -12.87 -39.30 -2.50
N PHE A 477 -11.59 -39.15 -2.89
CA PHE A 477 -11.21 -38.22 -3.95
C PHE A 477 -11.75 -38.63 -5.33
N LEU A 478 -11.77 -39.92 -5.65
CA LEU A 478 -12.34 -40.42 -6.91
C LEU A 478 -13.87 -40.23 -6.95
N GLU A 479 -14.56 -40.39 -5.82
CA GLU A 479 -15.98 -40.04 -5.68
C GLU A 479 -16.21 -38.55 -5.91
N ASP A 480 -15.43 -37.67 -5.26
CA ASP A 480 -15.49 -36.21 -5.46
C ASP A 480 -15.33 -35.84 -6.96
N VAL A 481 -14.35 -36.45 -7.63
CA VAL A 481 -14.09 -36.22 -9.07
C VAL A 481 -15.26 -36.71 -9.92
N THR A 482 -15.78 -37.92 -9.66
CA THR A 482 -16.91 -38.49 -10.41
C THR A 482 -18.14 -37.60 -10.28
N GLN A 483 -18.43 -37.14 -9.07
CA GLN A 483 -19.54 -36.25 -8.80
C GLN A 483 -19.38 -34.90 -9.51
N GLU A 484 -18.16 -34.35 -9.58
CA GLU A 484 -17.88 -33.12 -10.34
C GLU A 484 -18.12 -33.33 -11.84
N MET A 485 -17.71 -34.47 -12.40
CA MET A 485 -17.90 -34.81 -13.82
C MET A 485 -19.37 -34.87 -14.20
N GLU A 486 -20.20 -35.53 -13.38
CA GLU A 486 -21.65 -35.62 -13.58
C GLU A 486 -22.32 -34.24 -13.56
N ASN A 487 -21.80 -33.30 -12.77
CA ASN A 487 -22.35 -31.95 -12.66
C ASN A 487 -21.92 -31.02 -13.80
N THR A 488 -20.79 -31.27 -14.46
CA THR A 488 -20.32 -30.52 -15.64
C THR A 488 -20.86 -31.13 -16.95
N ALA A 489 -22.13 -30.90 -17.25
CA ALA A 489 -22.87 -31.48 -18.37
C ALA A 489 -22.45 -31.05 -19.82
N ASP A 490 -21.23 -30.52 -20.04
CA ASP A 490 -20.82 -29.95 -21.34
C ASP A 490 -19.34 -30.22 -21.74
N GLY A 491 -18.74 -31.30 -21.23
CA GLY A 491 -17.28 -31.56 -21.29
C GLY A 491 -16.82 -32.82 -22.01
N ASP A 492 -17.57 -33.35 -22.98
CA ASP A 492 -17.33 -34.71 -23.53
C ASP A 492 -16.00 -34.92 -24.27
N ASN A 493 -15.26 -33.87 -24.67
CA ASN A 493 -14.02 -34.02 -25.44
C ASN A 493 -12.71 -33.82 -24.64
N SER A 494 -12.76 -33.27 -23.42
CA SER A 494 -11.56 -33.07 -22.57
C SER A 494 -11.37 -34.15 -21.51
N LEU A 495 -12.41 -34.95 -21.23
CA LEU A 495 -12.45 -35.92 -20.14
C LEU A 495 -12.19 -37.38 -20.56
N VAL A 496 -12.18 -37.69 -21.86
CA VAL A 496 -11.94 -39.06 -22.38
C VAL A 496 -10.60 -39.65 -21.90
N SER A 497 -9.55 -38.82 -21.83
CA SER A 497 -8.24 -39.21 -21.33
C SER A 497 -8.19 -39.44 -19.81
N LEU A 498 -9.10 -38.82 -19.04
CA LEU A 498 -9.21 -39.05 -17.60
C LEU A 498 -9.99 -40.34 -17.34
N HIS A 499 -11.08 -40.60 -18.06
CA HIS A 499 -11.83 -41.86 -17.96
C HIS A 499 -10.99 -43.11 -18.25
N ALA A 500 -10.08 -43.04 -19.23
CA ALA A 500 -9.21 -44.15 -19.57
C ALA A 500 -8.13 -44.47 -18.51
N VAL A 501 -7.92 -43.57 -17.54
CA VAL A 501 -6.77 -43.57 -16.62
C VAL A 501 -7.20 -43.53 -15.15
N MET A 502 -8.47 -43.24 -14.86
CA MET A 502 -8.98 -43.31 -13.50
C MET A 502 -8.95 -44.76 -12.99
N PRO A 503 -8.41 -45.01 -11.78
CA PRO A 503 -8.55 -46.31 -11.13
C PRO A 503 -10.04 -46.67 -11.01
N THR A 504 -10.45 -47.83 -11.50
CA THR A 504 -11.83 -48.31 -11.37
C THR A 504 -12.18 -48.50 -9.90
N LEU A 505 -13.32 -47.96 -9.45
CA LEU A 505 -13.78 -48.02 -8.06
C LEU A 505 -14.15 -49.45 -7.58
N SER A 506 -13.91 -50.50 -8.37
CA SER A 506 -14.39 -51.86 -8.13
C SER A 506 -13.29 -52.93 -8.22
N SER A 507 -12.89 -53.46 -7.05
CA SER A 507 -12.82 -54.91 -6.77
C SER A 507 -12.40 -55.16 -5.32
N SER A 508 -13.36 -55.11 -4.40
CA SER A 508 -13.21 -55.77 -3.10
C SER A 508 -14.54 -56.33 -2.62
N THR A 509 -15.11 -57.22 -3.41
CA THR A 509 -16.02 -58.28 -2.96
C THR A 509 -15.89 -59.40 -3.98
N GLU A 510 -14.96 -60.32 -3.77
CA GLU A 510 -15.10 -61.75 -4.10
C GLU A 510 -13.84 -62.55 -3.69
N ASN A 511 -14.07 -63.57 -2.87
CA ASN A 511 -13.29 -64.79 -2.66
C ASN A 511 -11.91 -64.70 -2.01
N TRP A 512 -11.92 -64.74 -0.67
CA TRP A 512 -10.94 -65.51 0.10
C TRP A 512 -11.68 -66.58 0.91
N ASP A 513 -12.10 -67.64 0.22
CA ASP A 513 -12.34 -68.96 0.80
C ASP A 513 -11.60 -69.98 -0.08
N GLN A 514 -10.34 -70.26 0.31
CA GLN A 514 -9.67 -71.56 0.23
C GLN A 514 -8.32 -71.52 0.94
#